data_AF-A0A9N8Z1E7-F1
#
_entry.id   AF-A0A9N8Z1E7-F1
#
_cell.length_a   1.000
_cell.length_b   1.000
_cell.length_c   1.000
_cell.angle_alpha   90.00
_cell.angle_beta   90.00
_cell.angle_gamma   90.00
#
_symmetry.space_group_name_H-M   'P 1'
#
loop_
_entity.id
_entity.type
_entity.pdbx_description
1 polymer ?
#
loop_
_entity_poly.entity_id
_entity_poly.type
_entity_poly.pdbx_seq_one_letter_code
_entity_poly.pdbx_strand_id
1 'polypeptide(L)'
;MSQIARKLVRESAATLPIVEQASKKKTLPELLNVFPRYGVGQKVLPNKWIHKGFRNHYIQVTRVRFRKDSLRIGKAWGHKYWNGKLVDDGKEKQIRGWYKWYWLRWPIKDEREAHCRVWS
;
A
#
# COMPACT_ATOMS: atom_id res chain seq x y z
N MET A 1 7.05 12.67 -24.11
CA MET A 1 5.66 12.21 -24.34
C MET A 1 4.85 13.35 -24.93
N SER A 2 4.40 13.20 -26.18
CA SER A 2 3.52 14.17 -26.87
C SER A 2 2.20 14.39 -26.12
N GLN A 3 1.61 15.59 -26.19
CA GLN A 3 0.30 15.92 -25.62
C GLN A 3 -0.80 14.98 -26.14
N ILE A 4 -0.70 14.57 -27.40
CA ILE A 4 -1.64 13.64 -28.05
C ILE A 4 -1.54 12.25 -27.41
N ALA A 5 -0.32 11.76 -27.19
CA ALA A 5 -0.10 10.47 -26.51
C ALA A 5 -0.63 10.49 -25.07
N ARG A 6 -0.46 11.61 -24.34
CA ARG A 6 -1.03 11.76 -22.99
C ARG A 6 -2.56 11.78 -23.01
N LYS A 7 -3.18 12.47 -23.98
CA LYS A 7 -4.64 12.54 -24.13
C LYS A 7 -5.24 11.18 -24.47
N LEU A 8 -4.65 10.46 -25.43
CA LEU A 8 -5.06 9.10 -25.80
C LEU A 8 -4.91 8.12 -24.64
N VAL A 9 -3.81 8.16 -23.89
CA VAL A 9 -3.66 7.34 -22.68
C VAL A 9 -4.72 7.71 -21.66
N ARG A 10 -5.08 8.99 -21.48
CA ARG A 10 -6.09 9.40 -20.48
C ARG A 10 -7.52 8.98 -20.87
N GLU A 11 -7.85 9.07 -22.16
CA GLU A 11 -9.16 8.67 -22.70
C GLU A 11 -9.32 7.15 -22.76
N SER A 12 -8.25 6.40 -23.07
CA SER A 12 -8.27 4.93 -23.10
C SER A 12 -7.92 4.26 -21.77
N ALA A 13 -7.28 4.97 -20.82
CA ALA A 13 -6.86 4.44 -19.52
C ALA A 13 -8.03 3.93 -18.69
N ALA A 14 -9.24 4.44 -18.90
CA ALA A 14 -10.44 3.92 -18.24
C ALA A 14 -10.82 2.51 -18.73
N THR A 15 -10.34 2.09 -19.90
CA THR A 15 -10.67 0.81 -20.55
C THR A 15 -9.51 -0.18 -20.55
N LEU A 16 -8.27 0.25 -20.27
CA LEU A 16 -7.12 -0.64 -20.25
C LEU A 16 -7.11 -1.51 -18.98
N PRO A 17 -7.09 -2.85 -19.10
CA PRO A 17 -7.19 -3.76 -17.95
C PRO A 17 -6.03 -3.56 -16.96
N ILE A 18 -4.86 -3.12 -17.41
CA ILE A 18 -3.71 -2.83 -16.53
C ILE A 18 -4.00 -1.66 -15.59
N VAL A 19 -4.62 -0.59 -16.11
CA VAL A 19 -4.95 0.59 -15.33
C VAL A 19 -6.07 0.28 -14.34
N GLU A 20 -7.07 -0.50 -14.77
CA GLU A 20 -8.15 -0.98 -13.90
C GLU A 20 -7.61 -1.86 -12.76
N GLN A 21 -6.74 -2.82 -13.06
CA GLN A 21 -6.12 -3.68 -12.03
C GLN A 21 -5.16 -2.88 -11.11
N ALA A 22 -4.55 -1.82 -11.62
CA ALA A 22 -3.71 -0.94 -10.81
C ALA A 22 -4.52 -0.07 -9.84
N SER A 23 -5.69 0.42 -10.27
CA SER A 23 -6.58 1.29 -9.47
C SER A 23 -7.44 0.52 -8.46
N LYS A 24 -7.65 -0.78 -8.68
CA LYS A 24 -8.40 -1.64 -7.76
C LYS A 24 -7.78 -1.65 -6.36
N LYS A 25 -8.65 -1.59 -5.34
CA LYS A 25 -8.26 -1.75 -3.93
C LYS A 25 -7.71 -3.15 -3.70
N LYS A 26 -6.56 -3.25 -3.04
CA LYS A 26 -5.82 -4.51 -2.83
C LYS A 26 -5.85 -4.93 -1.38
N THR A 27 -5.99 -6.22 -1.15
CA THR A 27 -5.69 -6.83 0.17
C THR A 27 -4.18 -6.77 0.43
N LEU A 28 -3.74 -7.04 1.66
CA LEU A 28 -2.30 -7.02 1.95
C LEU A 28 -1.48 -8.02 1.12
N PRO A 29 -1.87 -9.30 0.93
CA PRO A 29 -1.09 -10.22 0.10
C PRO A 29 -0.96 -9.71 -1.34
N GLU A 30 -2.06 -9.24 -1.93
CA GLU A 30 -2.07 -8.70 -3.30
C GLU A 30 -1.20 -7.46 -3.43
N LEU A 31 -1.20 -6.59 -2.41
CA LEU A 31 -0.35 -5.41 -2.36
C LEU A 31 1.13 -5.77 -2.21
N LEU A 32 1.47 -6.78 -1.40
CA LEU A 32 2.85 -7.15 -1.14
C LEU A 32 3.47 -7.98 -2.28
N ASN A 33 2.65 -8.75 -3.00
CA ASN A 33 3.10 -9.61 -4.09
C ASN A 33 3.65 -8.84 -5.30
N VAL A 34 3.33 -7.56 -5.44
CA VAL A 34 3.91 -6.71 -6.50
C VAL A 34 5.30 -6.17 -6.18
N PHE A 35 5.80 -6.36 -4.95
CA PHE A 35 7.12 -5.89 -4.54
C PHE A 35 8.15 -7.02 -4.48
N PRO A 36 9.44 -6.71 -4.74
CA PRO A 36 10.53 -7.64 -4.48
C PRO A 36 10.50 -8.13 -3.03
N ARG A 37 10.90 -9.40 -2.82
CA ARG A 37 10.93 -10.04 -1.50
C ARG A 37 9.59 -9.88 -0.74
N TYR A 38 8.48 -9.90 -1.47
CA TYR A 38 7.14 -9.77 -0.92
C TYR A 38 6.93 -8.52 -0.07
N GLY A 39 7.58 -7.42 -0.43
CA GLY A 39 7.42 -6.13 0.23
C GLY A 39 7.98 -6.07 1.65
N VAL A 40 8.95 -6.93 2.00
CA VAL A 40 9.75 -6.71 3.22
C VAL A 40 10.43 -5.33 3.14
N GLY A 41 10.35 -4.58 4.23
CA GLY A 41 10.77 -3.18 4.32
C GLY A 41 9.69 -2.16 3.95
N GLN A 42 8.61 -2.57 3.29
CA GLN A 42 7.54 -1.64 2.90
C GLN A 42 6.75 -1.17 4.12
N LYS A 43 6.36 0.10 4.09
CA LYS A 43 5.46 0.71 5.08
C LYS A 43 4.05 0.67 4.54
N VAL A 44 3.13 0.09 5.30
CA VAL A 44 1.74 -0.10 4.90
C VAL A 44 0.77 0.29 6.01
N LEU A 45 -0.45 0.63 5.64
CA LEU A 45 -1.54 0.85 6.59
C LEU A 45 -2.86 0.32 6.04
N PRO A 46 -3.77 -0.15 6.92
CA PRO A 46 -5.08 -0.58 6.49
C PRO A 46 -5.98 0.63 6.21
N ASN A 47 -6.84 0.54 5.20
CA ASN A 47 -7.75 1.62 4.83
C ASN A 47 -8.66 2.07 5.98
N LYS A 48 -8.99 1.17 6.92
CA LYS A 48 -9.73 1.50 8.14
C LYS A 48 -9.05 2.58 8.99
N TRP A 49 -7.72 2.63 9.01
CA TRP A 49 -6.99 3.66 9.76
C TRP A 49 -7.14 5.03 9.10
N ILE A 50 -7.17 5.06 7.77
CA ILE A 50 -7.37 6.30 6.99
C ILE A 50 -8.74 6.90 7.25
N HIS A 51 -9.80 6.07 7.22
CA HIS A 51 -11.15 6.53 7.54
C HIS A 51 -11.27 7.08 8.97
N LYS A 52 -10.34 6.73 9.86
CA LYS A 52 -10.26 7.25 11.24
C LYS A 52 -9.28 8.42 11.42
N GLY A 53 -8.67 8.90 10.33
CA GLY A 53 -7.69 10.00 10.39
C GLY A 53 -6.27 9.59 10.81
N PHE A 54 -5.99 8.30 10.97
CA PHE A 54 -4.68 7.79 11.39
C PHE A 54 -3.71 7.65 10.20
N ARG A 55 -3.32 8.78 9.62
CA ARG A 55 -2.44 8.84 8.43
C ARG A 55 -0.95 8.78 8.77
N ASN A 56 -0.55 9.13 9.99
CA ASN A 56 0.84 9.09 10.46
C ASN A 56 1.19 7.75 11.15
N HIS A 57 0.34 6.75 10.96
CA HIS A 57 0.39 5.46 11.60
C HIS A 57 0.61 4.40 10.53
N TYR A 58 1.61 3.55 10.72
CA TYR A 58 1.95 2.54 9.71
C TYR A 58 2.55 1.30 10.36
N ILE A 59 2.60 0.25 9.56
CA ILE A 59 3.29 -0.99 9.87
C ILE A 59 4.41 -1.16 8.87
N GLN A 60 5.64 -1.30 9.34
CA GLN A 60 6.77 -1.68 8.49
C GLN A 60 6.83 -3.21 8.44
N VAL A 61 6.65 -3.76 7.25
CA VAL A 61 6.68 -5.21 7.02
C VAL A 61 8.10 -5.72 7.21
N THR A 62 8.28 -6.71 8.07
CA THR A 62 9.58 -7.33 8.36
C THR A 62 9.70 -8.71 7.75
N ARG A 63 8.59 -9.44 7.68
CA ARG A 63 8.56 -10.83 7.22
C ARG A 63 7.23 -11.16 6.60
N VAL A 64 7.26 -11.93 5.51
CA VAL A 64 6.08 -12.48 4.86
C VAL A 64 6.32 -13.96 4.62
N ARG A 65 5.30 -14.78 4.90
CA ARG A 65 5.30 -16.21 4.59
C ARG A 65 4.00 -16.57 3.89
N PHE A 66 4.08 -16.84 2.60
CA PHE A 66 2.98 -17.42 1.85
C PHE A 66 2.87 -18.92 2.10
N ARG A 67 1.68 -19.48 1.87
CA ARG A 67 1.51 -20.93 1.76
C ARG A 67 2.14 -21.40 0.45
N LYS A 68 2.61 -22.64 0.42
CA LYS A 68 3.24 -23.24 -0.78
C LYS A 68 2.33 -23.16 -2.01
N ASP A 69 1.02 -23.27 -1.80
CA ASP A 69 0.06 -23.44 -2.89
C ASP A 69 -0.60 -22.12 -3.32
N SER A 70 -0.29 -20.98 -2.66
CA SER A 70 -0.95 -19.71 -2.99
C SER A 70 -0.20 -18.48 -2.51
N LEU A 71 0.04 -17.53 -3.44
CA LEU A 71 0.52 -16.17 -3.16
C LEU A 71 -0.57 -15.26 -2.59
N ARG A 72 -1.81 -15.75 -2.46
CA ARG A 72 -2.92 -15.01 -1.85
C ARG A 72 -3.12 -15.37 -0.38
N ILE A 73 -2.52 -16.47 0.11
CA ILE A 73 -2.74 -17.01 1.45
C ILE A 73 -1.40 -17.18 2.17
N GLY A 74 -1.34 -16.85 3.45
CA GLY A 74 -0.11 -16.72 4.21
C GLY A 74 -0.25 -15.96 5.54
N LYS A 75 0.86 -15.41 6.00
CA LYS A 75 0.96 -14.53 7.17
C LYS A 75 2.04 -13.48 6.91
N ALA A 76 1.85 -12.29 7.49
CA ALA A 76 2.84 -11.23 7.48
C ALA A 76 3.09 -10.74 8.92
N TRP A 77 4.30 -10.26 9.17
CA TRP A 77 4.75 -9.66 10.43
C TRP A 77 5.33 -8.29 10.14
N GLY A 78 5.30 -7.42 11.15
CA GLY A 78 5.88 -6.10 11.04
C GLY A 78 5.97 -5.37 12.37
N HIS A 79 6.72 -4.28 12.34
CA HIS A 79 6.81 -3.31 13.42
C HIS A 79 5.73 -2.26 13.25
N LYS A 80 4.99 -1.97 14.31
CA LYS A 80 4.01 -0.89 14.32
C LYS A 80 4.69 0.41 14.69
N TYR A 81 4.35 1.45 13.95
CA TYR A 81 4.77 2.81 14.20
C TYR A 81 3.55 3.68 14.44
N TRP A 82 3.55 4.36 15.59
CA TRP A 82 2.51 5.30 15.97
C TRP A 82 3.06 6.72 15.97
N ASN A 83 2.58 7.57 15.05
CA ASN A 83 3.12 8.91 14.82
C ASN A 83 4.65 8.93 14.68
N GLY A 84 5.19 8.00 13.88
CA GLY A 84 6.63 7.83 13.68
C GLY A 84 7.39 7.13 14.82
N LYS A 85 6.76 6.87 15.98
CA LYS A 85 7.40 6.17 17.10
C LYS A 85 7.16 4.67 17.02
N LEU A 86 8.22 3.88 17.19
CA LEU A 86 8.11 2.44 17.29
C LEU A 86 7.34 2.07 18.56
N VAL A 87 6.32 1.22 18.43
CA VAL A 87 5.54 0.71 19.58
C VAL A 87 5.83 -0.78 19.80
N ASP A 88 5.20 -1.36 20.82
CA ASP A 88 5.32 -2.79 21.16
C ASP A 88 6.77 -3.23 21.51
N ASP A 89 7.53 -2.37 22.18
CA ASP A 89 8.94 -2.58 22.57
C ASP A 89 9.85 -2.96 21.39
N GLY A 90 9.47 -2.55 20.18
CA GLY A 90 10.19 -2.91 18.96
C GLY A 90 10.06 -4.38 18.55
N LYS A 91 9.16 -5.15 19.17
CA LYS A 91 8.91 -6.55 18.76
C LYS A 91 8.06 -6.58 17.49
N GLU A 92 8.45 -7.39 16.51
CA GLU A 92 7.58 -7.63 15.37
C GLU A 92 6.31 -8.37 15.83
N LYS A 93 5.15 -7.96 15.32
CA LYS A 93 3.88 -8.64 15.58
C LYS A 93 3.24 -9.09 14.28
N GLN A 94 2.49 -10.19 14.35
CA GLN A 94 1.72 -10.65 13.22
C GLN A 94 0.68 -9.59 12.83
N ILE A 95 0.64 -9.25 11.55
CA ILE A 95 -0.33 -8.32 10.97
C ILE A 95 -1.68 -9.02 10.90
N ARG A 96 -2.61 -8.61 11.78
CA ARG A 96 -3.98 -9.13 11.80
C ARG A 96 -4.83 -8.48 10.71
N GLY A 97 -5.89 -9.17 10.28
CA GLY A 97 -6.87 -8.63 9.32
C GLY A 97 -6.31 -8.40 7.91
N TRP A 98 -5.20 -9.03 7.57
CA TRP A 98 -4.48 -8.76 6.32
C TRP A 98 -5.25 -9.14 5.03
N TYR A 99 -6.23 -10.07 5.12
CA TYR A 99 -7.22 -10.33 4.07
C TYR A 99 -8.54 -9.57 4.21
N LYS A 100 -8.82 -9.04 5.41
CA LYS A 100 -10.13 -8.46 5.75
C LYS A 100 -10.27 -7.04 5.24
N TRP A 101 -9.17 -6.31 5.21
CA TRP A 101 -9.15 -4.90 4.83
C TRP A 101 -8.35 -4.71 3.56
N TYR A 102 -8.62 -3.60 2.89
CA TYR A 102 -7.73 -3.09 1.88
C TYR A 102 -6.56 -2.37 2.54
N TRP A 103 -5.40 -2.46 1.91
CA TRP A 103 -4.15 -1.92 2.40
C TRP A 103 -3.58 -0.93 1.41
N LEU A 104 -2.90 0.06 1.93
CA LEU A 104 -2.28 1.14 1.16
C LEU A 104 -0.83 1.27 1.59
N ARG A 105 0.02 1.72 0.65
CA ARG A 105 1.41 2.05 0.94
C ARG A 105 1.45 3.39 1.67
N TRP A 106 2.28 3.46 2.72
CA TRP A 106 2.61 4.69 3.41
C TRP A 106 3.92 5.28 2.84
N PRO A 107 4.07 6.61 2.70
CA PRO A 107 3.08 7.64 2.98
C PRO A 107 1.97 7.66 1.94
N ILE A 108 0.76 8.02 2.37
CA ILE A 108 -0.33 8.34 1.45
C ILE A 108 -0.05 9.73 0.93
N LYS A 109 0.09 9.87 -0.39
CA LYS A 109 0.19 11.18 -1.02
C LYS A 109 -1.15 11.89 -0.81
N ASP A 110 -1.16 13.02 -0.11
CA ASP A 110 -2.32 13.89 -0.11
C ASP A 110 -2.32 14.63 -1.47
N GLU A 111 -3.42 14.54 -2.22
CA GLU A 111 -3.55 15.22 -3.52
C GLU A 111 -3.41 16.75 -3.36
N ARG A 112 -3.66 17.28 -2.14
CA ARG A 112 -3.47 18.70 -1.81
C ARG A 112 -2.01 19.13 -1.72
N GLU A 113 -1.10 18.24 -1.29
CA GLU A 113 0.35 18.54 -1.26
C GLU A 113 0.98 18.49 -2.66
N ALA A 114 0.40 17.72 -3.59
CA ALA A 114 0.90 17.63 -4.96
C ALA A 114 0.73 18.94 -5.75
N HIS A 115 -0.28 19.76 -5.38
CA HIS A 115 -0.53 21.06 -6.02
C HIS A 115 0.43 22.18 -5.59
N CYS A 116 1.04 22.10 -4.40
CA CYS A 116 1.97 23.15 -3.93
C CYS A 116 3.38 23.07 -4.56
N ARG A 117 3.77 21.95 -5.18
CA ARG A 117 5.13 21.80 -5.75
C ARG A 117 5.26 22.16 -7.23
N VAL A 118 4.17 22.60 -7.86
CA VAL A 118 4.17 22.95 -9.30
C VAL A 118 4.25 24.47 -9.51
N TRP A 119 4.21 25.27 -8.44
CA TRP A 119 4.30 26.72 -8.47
C TRP A 119 5.27 27.24 -7.39
N SER A 120 6.49 26.71 -7.34
CA SER A 120 7.60 27.21 -6.51
C SER A 120 8.87 27.24 -7.32
#